data_AF-A0A3M6T9X9-F1
#
_entry.id   AF-A0A3M6T9X9-F1
#
_cell.length_a   1.000
_cell.length_b   1.000
_cell.length_c   1.000
_cell.angle_alpha   90.00
_cell.angle_beta   90.00
_cell.angle_gamma   90.00
#
_symmetry.space_group_name_H-M   'P 1'
#
loop_
_entity.id
_entity.type
_entity.pdbx_description
1 polymer ?
#
loop_
_entity_poly.entity_id
_entity_poly.type
_entity_poly.pdbx_seq_one_letter_code
_entity_poly.pdbx_strand_id
1 'polypeptide(L)'
;MMNHSNCISTFYLAEKYHCDELFTESKNFIQENFASVAFMDEFLSLESNEVERWLSSDEITVKVEADVFEIIVKWIKRNRSERIADLEKLFRVVRLDFLSRDYLIDVVTNELVQERPVCLKMGLDALKKTTFSIEGDKQQSPRKGVETSAIVACGGKYTFCYLPEKAQWKRLADSLSNKYGDFKVIRSCGQLYTIPISYNYDNPESFNPVLNGWFTSRLFAINVPVVAIRGEIYAVEVQTSPEQTIVKKYNVESCIWETLLSCLEGCRKEACLVAAGSHLYVLGGSPPSSSQNVAKAERFDTVENKWEKIADMREERGNAFGVAIHEKIFVAGGSHREKKSVLQTCEVYDISTNEWSLTGSLIVSRKGGSMVCLNEKLFVLGGKDDRNEAERMIEFFDPEECKWTRKTTIPVEKISRGNKDTFTGCVLKLPKGVLDKLQVIG
;
A
#
# COMPACT_ATOMS: atom_id res chain seq x y z
N MET A 1 -13.77 36.67 -7.11
CA MET A 1 -12.77 35.65 -6.69
C MET A 1 -13.31 34.93 -5.46
N MET A 2 -13.38 33.61 -5.55
CA MET A 2 -13.83 32.74 -4.46
C MET A 2 -12.72 32.62 -3.40
N ASN A 3 -13.09 32.65 -2.13
CA ASN A 3 -12.20 32.56 -0.97
C ASN A 3 -12.85 31.70 0.12
N HIS A 4 -12.10 31.36 1.18
CA HIS A 4 -12.57 30.49 2.25
C HIS A 4 -13.83 31.00 2.99
N SER A 5 -14.11 32.31 2.95
CA SER A 5 -15.24 32.93 3.66
C SER A 5 -16.51 33.11 2.84
N ASN A 6 -16.45 32.92 1.51
CA ASN A 6 -17.60 33.11 0.62
C ASN A 6 -17.92 31.88 -0.23
N CYS A 7 -17.11 30.82 -0.12
CA CYS A 7 -17.22 29.65 -0.99
C CYS A 7 -18.53 28.89 -0.78
N ILE A 8 -19.07 28.81 0.43
CA ILE A 8 -20.30 28.07 0.71
C ILE A 8 -21.52 28.83 0.19
N SER A 9 -21.60 30.15 0.40
CA SER A 9 -22.65 30.98 -0.20
C SER A 9 -22.58 30.94 -1.71
N THR A 10 -21.36 30.96 -2.28
CA THR A 10 -21.17 30.84 -3.74
C THR A 10 -21.69 29.50 -4.25
N PHE A 11 -21.46 28.42 -3.51
CA PHE A 11 -21.97 27.08 -3.82
C PHE A 11 -23.50 27.02 -3.82
N TYR A 12 -24.16 27.47 -2.74
CA TYR A 12 -25.63 27.45 -2.67
C TYR A 12 -26.28 28.44 -3.64
N LEU A 13 -25.63 29.56 -3.93
CA LEU A 13 -26.07 30.48 -4.97
C LEU A 13 -26.02 29.80 -6.34
N ALA A 14 -24.91 29.14 -6.67
CA ALA A 14 -24.77 28.42 -7.93
C ALA A 14 -25.77 27.28 -8.06
N GLU A 15 -26.03 26.54 -6.97
CA GLU A 15 -27.06 25.48 -6.92
C GLU A 15 -28.47 26.05 -7.15
N LYS A 16 -28.79 27.16 -6.49
CA LYS A 16 -30.10 27.83 -6.60
C LYS A 16 -30.40 28.38 -7.98
N TYR A 17 -29.39 28.89 -8.69
CA TYR A 17 -29.55 29.48 -10.03
C TYR A 17 -29.16 28.54 -11.17
N HIS A 18 -28.88 27.26 -10.87
CA HIS A 18 -28.49 26.23 -11.85
C HIS A 18 -27.29 26.64 -12.73
N CYS A 19 -26.27 27.23 -12.11
CA CYS A 19 -25.01 27.56 -12.79
C CYS A 19 -24.02 26.40 -12.67
N ASP A 20 -24.05 25.45 -13.63
CA ASP A 20 -23.29 24.19 -13.54
C ASP A 20 -21.77 24.36 -13.42
N GLU A 21 -21.19 25.31 -14.16
CA GLU A 21 -19.75 25.59 -14.14
C GLU A 21 -19.31 26.12 -12.77
N LEU A 22 -20.00 27.16 -12.27
CA LEU A 22 -19.72 27.75 -10.96
C LEU A 22 -20.03 26.78 -9.81
N PHE A 23 -21.04 25.93 -9.97
CA PHE A 23 -21.38 24.88 -9.00
C PHE A 23 -20.25 23.86 -8.88
N THR A 24 -19.70 23.42 -10.02
CA THR A 24 -18.60 22.44 -10.06
C THR A 24 -17.32 23.05 -9.50
N GLU A 25 -16.98 24.28 -9.88
CA GLU A 25 -15.80 24.97 -9.36
C GLU A 25 -15.89 25.22 -7.85
N SER A 26 -17.02 25.70 -7.36
CA SER A 26 -17.21 25.98 -5.93
C SER A 26 -17.23 24.70 -5.09
N LYS A 27 -17.84 23.62 -5.60
CA LYS A 27 -17.81 22.30 -4.97
C LYS A 27 -16.39 21.75 -4.86
N ASN A 28 -15.61 21.77 -5.95
CA ASN A 28 -14.23 21.29 -5.95
C ASN A 28 -13.36 22.11 -4.99
N PHE A 29 -13.53 23.44 -4.98
CA PHE A 29 -12.80 24.32 -4.08
C PHE A 29 -13.09 24.02 -2.60
N ILE A 30 -14.37 23.81 -2.24
CA ILE A 30 -14.77 23.43 -0.88
C ILE A 30 -14.19 22.07 -0.52
N GLN A 31 -14.25 21.08 -1.42
CA GLN A 31 -13.73 19.74 -1.18
C GLN A 31 -12.21 19.73 -0.93
N GLU A 32 -11.44 20.49 -1.70
CA GLU A 32 -9.98 20.59 -1.55
C GLU A 32 -9.55 21.33 -0.28
N ASN A 33 -10.34 22.30 0.18
CA ASN A 33 -10.02 23.16 1.32
C ASN A 33 -10.93 22.89 2.54
N PHE A 34 -11.60 21.74 2.57
CA PHE A 34 -12.70 21.46 3.50
C PHE A 34 -12.29 21.64 4.95
N ALA A 35 -11.12 21.12 5.35
CA ALA A 35 -10.60 21.27 6.71
C ALA A 35 -10.50 22.73 7.18
N SER A 36 -10.23 23.69 6.28
CA SER A 36 -10.19 25.11 6.63
C SER A 36 -11.57 25.76 6.56
N VAL A 37 -12.35 25.43 5.53
CA VAL A 37 -13.71 25.95 5.30
C VAL A 37 -14.67 25.54 6.43
N ALA A 38 -14.56 24.31 6.93
CA ALA A 38 -15.45 23.77 7.97
C ALA A 38 -15.33 24.47 9.33
N PHE A 39 -14.25 25.21 9.57
CA PHE A 39 -14.07 26.01 10.79
C PHE A 39 -14.55 27.46 10.66
N MET A 40 -14.96 27.89 9.46
CA MET A 40 -15.45 29.25 9.19
C MET A 40 -16.90 29.43 9.65
N ASP A 41 -17.27 30.67 9.98
CA ASP A 41 -18.62 31.00 10.48
C ASP A 41 -19.73 30.62 9.50
N GLU A 42 -19.45 30.69 8.20
CA GLU A 42 -20.39 30.32 7.13
C GLU A 42 -20.78 28.83 7.23
N PHE A 43 -19.81 27.94 7.42
CA PHE A 43 -20.06 26.50 7.62
C PHE A 43 -20.75 26.23 8.95
N LEU A 44 -20.33 26.92 10.02
CA LEU A 44 -20.91 26.76 11.35
C LEU A 44 -22.37 27.23 11.43
N SER A 45 -22.82 28.02 10.45
CA SER A 45 -24.19 28.52 10.34
C SER A 45 -25.12 27.59 9.54
N LEU A 46 -24.59 26.55 8.90
CA LEU A 46 -25.37 25.59 8.11
C LEU A 46 -26.32 24.75 8.97
N GLU A 47 -27.37 24.25 8.32
CA GLU A 47 -28.34 23.31 8.90
C GLU A 47 -27.76 21.89 9.00
N SER A 48 -28.37 21.03 9.84
CA SER A 48 -27.84 19.68 10.10
C SER A 48 -27.77 18.81 8.84
N ASN A 49 -28.75 18.91 7.94
CA ASN A 49 -28.79 18.17 6.68
C ASN A 49 -27.66 18.60 5.72
N GLU A 50 -27.30 19.88 5.72
CA GLU A 50 -26.24 20.42 4.88
C GLU A 50 -24.87 19.98 5.38
N VAL A 51 -24.65 20.04 6.69
CA VAL A 51 -23.43 19.53 7.32
C VAL A 51 -23.29 18.03 7.08
N GLU A 52 -24.37 17.27 7.25
CA GLU A 52 -24.37 15.84 6.94
C GLU A 52 -24.08 15.57 5.46
N ARG A 53 -24.61 16.35 4.52
CA ARG A 53 -24.34 16.21 3.08
C ARG A 53 -22.85 16.34 2.78
N TRP A 54 -22.19 17.34 3.36
CA TRP A 54 -20.75 17.53 3.20
C TRP A 54 -19.93 16.46 3.89
N LEU A 55 -20.26 16.18 5.16
CA LEU A 55 -19.59 15.16 5.93
C LEU A 55 -19.90 13.76 5.41
N SER A 56 -20.94 13.48 4.65
CA SER A 56 -21.15 12.13 4.10
C SER A 56 -20.29 11.86 2.86
N SER A 57 -19.75 12.91 2.24
CA SER A 57 -18.96 12.79 1.02
C SER A 57 -17.60 12.15 1.27
N ASP A 58 -17.25 11.19 0.41
CA ASP A 58 -15.90 10.61 0.34
C ASP A 58 -14.88 11.60 -0.23
N GLU A 59 -15.30 12.70 -0.87
CA GLU A 59 -14.41 13.58 -1.64
C GLU A 59 -13.83 14.73 -0.82
N ILE A 60 -14.23 14.89 0.45
CA ILE A 60 -13.72 15.99 1.29
C ILE A 60 -12.27 15.74 1.74
N THR A 61 -11.46 16.80 1.66
CA THR A 61 -10.05 16.76 2.07
C THR A 61 -9.92 17.13 3.55
N VAL A 62 -9.70 16.11 4.38
CA VAL A 62 -9.36 16.23 5.81
C VAL A 62 -8.02 15.55 6.08
N LYS A 63 -7.26 15.98 7.10
CA LYS A 63 -5.92 15.40 7.36
C LYS A 63 -6.04 14.05 8.06
N VAL A 64 -6.99 13.95 8.97
CA VAL A 64 -7.32 12.75 9.75
C VAL A 64 -8.82 12.75 10.04
N GLU A 65 -9.41 11.57 10.28
CA GLU A 65 -10.84 11.50 10.63
C GLU A 65 -11.15 12.22 11.96
N ALA A 66 -10.14 12.43 12.81
CA ALA A 66 -10.27 13.25 14.02
C ALA A 66 -10.73 14.68 13.70
N ASP A 67 -10.30 15.26 12.56
CA ASP A 67 -10.72 16.59 12.14
C ASP A 67 -12.25 16.63 11.93
N VAL A 68 -12.84 15.56 11.39
CA VAL A 68 -14.29 15.44 11.15
C VAL A 68 -15.06 15.46 12.46
N PHE A 69 -14.57 14.72 13.47
CA PHE A 69 -15.17 14.74 14.80
C PHE A 69 -15.08 16.11 15.47
N GLU A 70 -13.93 16.78 15.40
CA GLU A 70 -13.77 18.14 15.93
C GLU A 70 -14.69 19.16 15.25
N ILE A 71 -14.88 19.06 13.93
CA ILE A 71 -15.82 19.90 13.18
C ILE A 71 -17.24 19.72 13.72
N ILE A 72 -17.69 18.48 13.95
CA ILE A 72 -19.02 18.19 14.50
C ILE A 72 -19.16 18.77 15.91
N VAL A 73 -18.17 18.54 16.78
CA VAL A 73 -18.16 19.07 18.15
C VAL A 73 -18.25 20.59 18.14
N LYS A 74 -17.49 21.27 17.28
CA LYS A 74 -17.52 22.74 17.16
C LYS A 74 -18.87 23.25 16.63
N TRP A 75 -19.44 22.57 15.62
CA TRP A 75 -20.74 22.92 15.06
C TRP A 75 -21.87 22.78 16.09
N ILE A 76 -21.85 21.74 16.93
CA ILE A 76 -22.83 21.56 18.02
C ILE A 76 -22.63 22.61 19.12
N LYS A 77 -21.38 22.87 19.54
CA LYS A 77 -21.08 23.86 20.58
C LYS A 77 -21.57 25.27 20.23
N ARG A 78 -21.68 25.61 18.93
CA ARG A 78 -22.21 26.90 18.47
C ARG A 78 -23.67 27.14 18.87
N ASN A 79 -24.50 26.09 18.87
CA ASN A 79 -25.90 26.14 19.31
C ASN A 79 -26.28 24.82 19.97
N ARG A 80 -25.76 24.63 21.19
CA ARG A 80 -25.84 23.36 21.92
C ARG A 80 -27.28 22.92 22.18
N SER A 81 -28.17 23.86 22.47
CA SER A 81 -29.56 23.60 22.89
C SER A 81 -30.37 22.89 21.81
N GLU A 82 -30.18 23.29 20.55
CA GLU A 82 -30.95 22.75 19.42
C GLU A 82 -30.19 21.61 18.72
N ARG A 83 -28.87 21.75 18.55
CA ARG A 83 -28.06 20.86 17.69
C ARG A 83 -27.61 19.56 18.37
N ILE A 84 -27.78 19.43 19.68
CA ILE A 84 -27.41 18.21 20.40
C ILE A 84 -28.28 17.00 19.99
N ALA A 85 -29.48 17.24 19.44
CA ALA A 85 -30.31 16.18 18.86
C ALA A 85 -29.68 15.59 17.58
N ASP A 86 -29.00 16.42 16.78
CA ASP A 86 -28.37 16.00 15.52
C ASP A 86 -27.02 15.27 15.73
N LEU A 87 -26.48 15.25 16.95
CA LEU A 87 -25.21 14.58 17.25
C LEU A 87 -25.25 13.12 16.84
N GLU A 88 -26.32 12.38 17.15
CA GLU A 88 -26.41 10.96 16.80
C GLU A 88 -26.38 10.72 15.30
N LYS A 89 -26.96 11.65 14.51
CA LYS A 89 -26.96 11.60 13.06
C LYS A 89 -25.56 11.86 12.50
N LEU A 90 -24.94 12.95 12.94
CA LEU A 90 -23.60 13.34 12.48
C LEU A 90 -22.50 12.38 12.96
N PHE A 91 -22.65 11.79 14.14
CA PHE A 91 -21.68 10.84 14.68
C PHE A 91 -21.61 9.54 13.87
N ARG A 92 -22.71 9.12 13.22
CA ARG A 92 -22.72 7.96 12.29
C ARG A 92 -21.92 8.19 11.00
N VAL A 93 -21.68 9.45 10.68
CA VAL A 93 -20.90 9.86 9.52
C VAL A 93 -19.40 9.87 9.83
N VAL A 94 -19.02 9.95 11.11
CA VAL A 94 -17.63 9.83 11.55
C VAL A 94 -17.18 8.39 11.36
N ARG A 95 -16.11 8.20 10.59
CA ARG A 95 -15.57 6.88 10.28
C ARG A 95 -14.67 6.40 11.41
N LEU A 96 -15.28 6.01 12.53
CA LEU A 96 -14.58 5.66 13.77
C LEU A 96 -13.49 4.59 13.58
N ASP A 97 -13.64 3.71 12.57
CA ASP A 97 -12.66 2.68 12.21
C ASP A 97 -11.30 3.26 11.73
N PHE A 98 -11.25 4.54 11.35
CA PHE A 98 -10.02 5.23 10.92
C PHE A 98 -9.43 6.18 11.98
N LEU A 99 -9.98 6.20 13.19
CA LEU A 99 -9.41 6.93 14.32
C LEU A 99 -8.34 6.11 15.02
N SER A 100 -7.30 6.78 15.53
CA SER A 100 -6.31 6.11 16.39
C SER A 100 -6.94 5.69 17.71
N ARG A 101 -6.40 4.64 18.33
CA ARG A 101 -6.87 4.16 19.64
C ARG A 101 -6.81 5.26 20.70
N ASP A 102 -5.74 6.04 20.74
CA ASP A 102 -5.57 7.13 21.71
C ASP A 102 -6.66 8.19 21.52
N TYR A 103 -6.97 8.54 20.28
CA TYR A 103 -8.00 9.53 19.99
C TYR A 103 -9.42 8.98 20.20
N LEU A 104 -9.65 7.68 20.01
CA LEU A 104 -10.93 7.06 20.37
C LEU A 104 -11.21 7.18 21.87
N ILE A 105 -10.18 7.10 22.72
CA ILE A 105 -10.32 7.36 24.17
C ILE A 105 -10.75 8.82 24.40
N ASP A 106 -10.17 9.78 23.67
CA ASP A 106 -10.59 11.19 23.73
C ASP A 106 -12.05 11.37 23.25
N VAL A 107 -12.48 10.60 22.24
CA VAL A 107 -13.87 10.62 21.75
C VAL A 107 -14.86 10.09 22.80
N VAL A 108 -14.59 8.94 23.44
CA VAL A 108 -15.49 8.39 24.48
C VAL A 108 -15.43 9.18 25.80
N THR A 109 -14.36 9.94 26.05
CA THR A 109 -14.26 10.83 27.22
C THR A 109 -14.88 12.22 26.97
N ASN A 110 -15.27 12.54 25.74
CA ASN A 110 -15.90 13.81 25.40
C ASN A 110 -17.28 13.99 26.04
N GLU A 111 -17.52 15.14 26.66
CA GLU A 111 -18.78 15.48 27.36
C GLU A 111 -20.03 15.28 26.49
N LEU A 112 -19.98 15.67 25.21
CA LEU A 112 -21.13 15.55 24.31
C LEU A 112 -21.46 14.09 23.97
N VAL A 113 -20.44 13.25 23.87
CA VAL A 113 -20.57 11.82 23.56
C VAL A 113 -21.08 11.06 24.78
N GLN A 114 -20.64 11.43 25.99
CA GLN A 114 -21.12 10.84 27.24
C GLN A 114 -22.60 11.11 27.50
N GLU A 115 -23.13 12.26 27.05
CA GLU A 115 -24.55 12.63 27.17
C GLU A 115 -25.48 11.83 26.24
N ARG A 116 -24.94 11.05 25.30
CA ARG A 116 -25.72 10.23 24.36
C ARG A 116 -25.29 8.76 24.42
N PRO A 117 -26.11 7.88 25.01
CA PRO A 117 -25.77 6.46 25.15
C PRO A 117 -25.47 5.75 23.82
N VAL A 118 -26.13 6.17 22.73
CA VAL A 118 -25.92 5.61 21.38
C VAL A 118 -24.52 5.94 20.85
N CYS A 119 -24.09 7.21 20.99
CA CYS A 119 -22.77 7.65 20.54
C CYS A 119 -21.66 7.03 21.40
N LEU A 120 -21.86 6.97 22.73
CA LEU A 120 -20.95 6.30 23.65
C LEU A 120 -20.78 4.82 23.31
N LYS A 121 -21.89 4.11 23.03
CA LYS A 121 -21.85 2.71 22.61
C LYS A 121 -21.05 2.54 21.31
N MET A 122 -21.30 3.37 20.30
CA MET A 122 -20.57 3.34 19.04
C MET A 122 -19.06 3.59 19.21
N GLY A 123 -18.68 4.56 20.04
CA GLY A 123 -17.28 4.83 20.36
C GLY A 123 -16.60 3.68 21.11
N LEU A 124 -17.29 3.07 22.08
CA LEU A 124 -16.80 1.90 22.81
C LEU A 124 -16.70 0.65 21.92
N ASP A 125 -17.65 0.46 21.00
CA ASP A 125 -17.62 -0.64 20.05
C ASP A 125 -16.45 -0.46 19.05
N ALA A 126 -16.18 0.76 18.60
CA ALA A 126 -14.99 1.08 17.81
C ALA A 126 -13.67 0.88 18.60
N LEU A 127 -13.66 1.20 19.90
CA LEU A 127 -12.52 0.94 20.79
C LEU A 127 -12.28 -0.56 20.98
N LYS A 128 -13.34 -1.37 21.11
CA LYS A 128 -13.24 -2.83 21.16
C LYS A 128 -12.76 -3.42 19.84
N LYS A 129 -13.28 -2.94 18.71
CA LYS A 129 -12.81 -3.28 17.36
C LYS A 129 -11.32 -2.98 17.21
N THR A 130 -10.86 -1.77 17.54
CA THR A 130 -9.42 -1.45 17.48
C THR A 130 -8.53 -2.30 18.41
N THR A 131 -9.12 -2.99 19.40
CA THR A 131 -8.41 -3.95 20.29
C THR A 131 -8.43 -5.39 19.76
N PHE A 132 -9.34 -5.74 18.83
CA PHE A 132 -9.61 -7.11 18.35
C PHE A 132 -9.94 -7.24 16.84
N SER A 133 -9.65 -6.28 15.97
CA SER A 133 -10.27 -6.24 14.63
C SER A 133 -9.65 -7.16 13.56
N ILE A 134 -10.26 -8.35 13.53
CA ILE A 134 -10.93 -9.00 12.40
C ILE A 134 -11.48 -8.03 11.33
N GLU A 135 -11.25 -8.35 10.05
CA GLU A 135 -11.98 -7.81 8.91
C GLU A 135 -13.39 -8.41 8.85
N GLY A 136 -14.35 -7.70 9.44
CA GLY A 136 -15.78 -7.92 9.21
C GLY A 136 -16.41 -6.63 8.73
N ASP A 137 -16.87 -6.64 7.48
CA ASP A 137 -17.74 -5.65 6.82
C ASP A 137 -17.38 -4.17 7.09
N LYS A 138 -16.40 -3.65 6.32
CA LYS A 138 -16.09 -2.22 6.29
C LYS A 138 -17.26 -1.49 5.61
N GLN A 139 -18.19 -0.99 6.42
CA GLN A 139 -19.40 -0.33 5.94
C GLN A 139 -19.11 1.04 5.28
N GLN A 140 -17.94 1.64 5.49
CA GLN A 140 -17.55 2.94 4.95
C GLN A 140 -16.08 2.95 4.48
N SER A 141 -15.85 3.41 3.24
CA SER A 141 -14.51 3.66 2.66
C SER A 141 -13.77 4.77 3.43
N PRO A 142 -12.44 4.91 3.38
CA PRO A 142 -11.73 6.10 3.88
C PRO A 142 -12.09 7.36 3.07
N ARG A 143 -12.07 8.55 3.70
CA ARG A 143 -12.27 9.83 3.00
C ARG A 143 -11.06 10.16 2.12
N LYS A 144 -11.27 10.71 0.94
CA LYS A 144 -10.23 11.26 0.06
C LYS A 144 -9.64 12.53 0.67
N GLY A 145 -8.78 12.35 1.67
CA GLY A 145 -7.66 13.27 1.86
C GLY A 145 -6.64 13.09 0.74
N VAL A 146 -7.00 13.45 -0.52
CA VAL A 146 -6.25 13.27 -1.79
C VAL A 146 -5.04 12.34 -1.62
N GLU A 147 -5.31 11.05 -1.47
CA GLU A 147 -4.22 10.08 -1.33
C GLU A 147 -3.45 10.04 -2.64
N THR A 148 -2.15 10.28 -2.59
CA THR A 148 -1.30 10.17 -3.76
C THR A 148 -0.59 8.82 -3.72
N SER A 149 -0.77 8.02 -4.76
CA SER A 149 -0.02 6.79 -4.95
C SER A 149 1.44 7.12 -5.28
N ALA A 150 2.37 6.59 -4.48
CA ALA A 150 3.79 6.79 -4.62
C ALA A 150 4.53 5.46 -4.67
N ILE A 151 5.69 5.44 -5.31
CA ILE A 151 6.62 4.30 -5.21
C ILE A 151 7.43 4.50 -3.93
N VAL A 152 7.33 3.57 -2.99
CA VAL A 152 8.12 3.58 -1.76
C VAL A 152 9.30 2.63 -1.93
N ALA A 153 10.49 3.12 -1.62
CA ALA A 153 11.73 2.37 -1.62
C ALA A 153 12.27 2.28 -0.19
N CYS A 154 12.49 1.06 0.29
CA CYS A 154 13.03 0.78 1.61
C CYS A 154 14.38 0.06 1.45
N GLY A 155 15.41 0.50 2.17
CA GLY A 155 16.74 -0.11 2.16
C GLY A 155 17.52 0.26 3.42
N GLY A 156 18.07 -0.75 4.11
CA GLY A 156 18.65 -0.56 5.44
C GLY A 156 17.63 0.08 6.38
N LYS A 157 18.00 1.20 7.00
CA LYS A 157 17.06 2.03 7.78
C LYS A 157 16.27 3.07 7.00
N TYR A 158 16.60 3.29 5.72
CA TYR A 158 16.11 4.42 4.96
C TYR A 158 14.83 4.10 4.21
N THR A 159 13.88 5.03 4.28
CA THR A 159 12.61 4.95 3.54
C THR A 159 12.42 6.20 2.70
N PHE A 160 12.20 6.01 1.40
CA PHE A 160 11.98 7.09 0.44
C PHE A 160 10.66 6.88 -0.30
N CYS A 161 10.00 7.96 -0.70
CA CYS A 161 8.91 7.89 -1.67
C CYS A 161 9.22 8.72 -2.91
N TYR A 162 8.91 8.15 -4.07
CA TYR A 162 9.01 8.78 -5.37
C TYR A 162 7.60 9.07 -5.90
N LEU A 163 7.40 10.30 -6.35
CA LEU A 163 6.18 10.79 -6.97
C LEU A 163 6.46 11.00 -8.48
N PRO A 164 6.10 10.03 -9.35
CA PRO A 164 6.45 10.10 -10.77
C PRO A 164 5.87 11.33 -11.49
N GLU A 165 4.66 11.75 -11.10
CA GLU A 165 3.97 12.91 -11.70
C GLU A 165 4.73 14.22 -11.46
N LYS A 166 5.38 14.35 -10.31
CA LYS A 166 6.18 15.53 -9.95
C LYS A 166 7.68 15.32 -10.23
N ALA A 167 8.08 14.11 -10.61
CA ALA A 167 9.46 13.66 -10.69
C ALA A 167 10.28 13.98 -9.42
N GLN A 168 9.67 13.81 -8.23
CA GLN A 168 10.27 14.20 -6.95
C GLN A 168 10.47 13.02 -6.01
N TRP A 169 11.60 13.04 -5.31
CA TRP A 169 11.85 12.19 -4.15
C TRP A 169 11.57 12.94 -2.86
N LYS A 170 10.96 12.24 -1.90
CA LYS A 170 10.80 12.72 -0.53
C LYS A 170 11.25 11.63 0.44
N ARG A 171 11.73 12.03 1.62
CA ARG A 171 12.12 11.10 2.69
C ARG A 171 10.92 10.81 3.57
N LEU A 172 10.67 9.53 3.85
CA LEU A 172 9.73 9.11 4.89
C LEU A 172 10.50 8.84 6.20
N ALA A 173 9.79 8.53 7.28
CA ALA A 173 10.46 8.15 8.52
C ALA A 173 11.38 6.94 8.31
N ASP A 174 12.54 6.99 8.95
CA ASP A 174 13.48 5.87 8.99
C ASP A 174 12.89 4.72 9.83
N SER A 175 13.26 3.50 9.49
CA SER A 175 12.84 2.30 10.21
C SER A 175 13.44 2.23 11.61
N LEU A 176 12.82 1.43 12.49
CA LEU A 176 13.21 1.39 13.91
C LEU A 176 14.57 0.72 14.12
N SER A 177 14.83 -0.32 13.34
CA SER A 177 16.11 -1.03 13.29
C SER A 177 16.85 -0.74 11.98
N ASN A 178 18.18 -0.87 12.00
CA ASN A 178 18.95 -0.92 10.77
C ASN A 178 18.87 -2.34 10.21
N LYS A 179 18.07 -2.52 9.16
CA LYS A 179 17.81 -3.85 8.59
C LYS A 179 19.04 -4.31 7.83
N TYR A 180 19.77 -5.27 8.39
CA TYR A 180 20.94 -5.84 7.73
C TYR A 180 20.55 -7.10 6.96
N GLY A 181 20.75 -7.09 5.65
CA GLY A 181 20.47 -8.22 4.76
C GLY A 181 19.23 -8.03 3.90
N ASP A 182 18.87 -9.08 3.16
CA ASP A 182 17.79 -9.02 2.19
C ASP A 182 16.43 -9.16 2.92
N PHE A 183 15.55 -8.18 2.71
CA PHE A 183 14.17 -8.18 3.21
C PHE A 183 13.20 -7.88 2.06
N LYS A 184 11.96 -8.35 2.18
CA LYS A 184 10.88 -7.96 1.26
C LYS A 184 9.99 -6.92 1.90
N VAL A 185 9.46 -6.02 1.08
CA VAL A 185 8.38 -5.12 1.46
C VAL A 185 7.08 -5.61 0.84
N ILE A 186 6.05 -5.76 1.67
CA ILE A 186 4.70 -6.03 1.19
C ILE A 186 3.76 -4.90 1.61
N ARG A 187 2.75 -4.64 0.78
CA ARG A 187 1.63 -3.77 1.15
C ARG A 187 0.47 -4.65 1.57
N SER A 188 -0.09 -4.41 2.74
CA SER A 188 -1.40 -4.93 3.13
C SER A 188 -2.18 -3.90 3.93
N CYS A 189 -3.50 -3.83 3.72
CA CYS A 189 -4.40 -2.90 4.42
C CYS A 189 -3.94 -1.42 4.44
N GLY A 190 -3.25 -0.97 3.38
CA GLY A 190 -2.73 0.39 3.29
C GLY A 190 -1.44 0.65 4.08
N GLN A 191 -0.91 -0.34 4.79
CA GLN A 191 0.37 -0.25 5.50
C GLN A 191 1.46 -1.00 4.73
N LEU A 192 2.72 -0.68 5.03
CA LEU A 192 3.84 -1.48 4.55
C LEU A 192 4.36 -2.36 5.66
N TYR A 193 4.78 -3.56 5.31
CA TYR A 193 5.44 -4.49 6.22
C TYR A 193 6.78 -4.88 5.63
N THR A 194 7.83 -4.84 6.45
CA THR A 194 9.14 -5.40 6.10
C THR A 194 9.29 -6.77 6.70
N ILE A 195 9.57 -7.75 5.85
CA ILE A 195 9.75 -9.14 6.24
C ILE A 195 11.20 -9.51 5.99
N PRO A 196 11.99 -9.80 7.03
CA PRO A 196 13.36 -10.27 6.87
C PRO A 196 13.36 -11.66 6.22
N ILE A 197 14.27 -11.88 5.27
CA ILE A 197 14.42 -13.17 4.60
C ILE A 197 15.51 -14.03 5.28
N SER A 198 16.35 -13.42 6.13
CA SER A 198 17.45 -14.10 6.83
C SER A 198 17.18 -14.30 8.34
N TYR A 199 17.76 -15.36 8.91
CA TYR A 199 17.54 -15.82 10.29
C TYR A 199 18.05 -14.90 11.42
N ASN A 200 18.57 -13.70 11.10
CA ASN A 200 19.12 -12.80 12.11
C ASN A 200 18.10 -11.72 12.54
N TYR A 201 17.54 -11.96 13.74
CA TYR A 201 17.07 -11.06 14.82
C TYR A 201 16.27 -9.77 14.56
N ASP A 202 16.02 -9.32 13.34
CA ASP A 202 15.20 -8.12 13.15
C ASP A 202 13.71 -8.50 13.23
N ASN A 203 13.00 -7.92 14.21
CA ASN A 203 11.55 -8.09 14.28
C ASN A 203 10.92 -7.45 13.04
N PRO A 204 9.87 -8.07 12.47
CA PRO A 204 9.12 -7.46 11.38
C PRO A 204 8.59 -6.09 11.83
N GLU A 205 8.61 -5.13 10.93
CA GLU A 205 8.18 -3.77 11.21
C GLU A 205 7.07 -3.38 10.24
N SER A 206 6.13 -2.56 10.72
CA SER A 206 5.05 -2.00 9.92
C SER A 206 5.17 -0.49 9.84
N PHE A 207 5.03 0.07 8.64
CA PHE A 207 4.97 1.50 8.40
C PHE A 207 3.53 1.96 8.23
N ASN A 208 3.13 2.93 9.06
CA ASN A 208 1.85 3.60 8.94
C ASN A 208 2.01 4.88 8.08
N PRO A 209 1.38 4.95 6.88
CA PRO A 209 1.51 6.11 5.99
C PRO A 209 0.86 7.38 6.52
N VAL A 210 -0.17 7.26 7.38
CA VAL A 210 -0.89 8.41 7.95
C VAL A 210 -0.04 9.07 9.03
N LEU A 211 0.60 8.26 9.87
CA LEU A 211 1.47 8.75 10.94
C LEU A 211 2.89 9.06 10.44
N ASN A 212 3.26 8.60 9.25
CA ASN A 212 4.63 8.59 8.75
C ASN A 212 5.59 8.02 9.82
N GLY A 213 5.30 6.81 10.30
CA GLY A 213 6.01 6.20 11.41
C GLY A 213 6.10 4.69 11.28
N TRP A 214 7.22 4.14 11.75
CA TRP A 214 7.43 2.70 11.86
C TRP A 214 7.08 2.20 13.25
N PHE A 215 6.52 0.99 13.30
CA PHE A 215 6.09 0.32 14.51
C PHE A 215 6.63 -1.10 14.48
N THR A 216 7.03 -1.62 15.64
CA THR A 216 7.34 -3.04 15.78
C THR A 216 6.08 -3.83 15.52
N SER A 217 6.11 -4.70 14.53
CA SER A 217 5.00 -5.60 14.23
C SER A 217 5.25 -6.94 14.90
N ARG A 218 4.20 -7.49 15.51
CA ARG A 218 4.17 -8.91 15.90
C ARG A 218 3.60 -9.78 14.77
N LEU A 219 2.99 -9.15 13.77
CA LEU A 219 2.62 -9.85 12.55
C LEU A 219 3.91 -10.26 11.83
N PHE A 220 3.95 -11.48 11.31
CA PHE A 220 5.00 -11.98 10.41
C PHE A 220 6.31 -12.48 11.05
N ALA A 221 6.27 -13.24 12.15
CA ALA A 221 7.40 -14.11 12.51
C ALA A 221 7.50 -15.31 11.54
N ILE A 222 7.66 -15.05 10.24
CA ILE A 222 7.85 -16.07 9.21
C ILE A 222 8.96 -15.64 8.25
N ASN A 223 9.99 -16.47 8.11
CA ASN A 223 11.17 -16.20 7.28
C ASN A 223 10.96 -16.68 5.84
N VAL A 224 9.78 -16.42 5.27
CA VAL A 224 9.40 -16.97 3.96
C VAL A 224 8.82 -15.89 3.05
N PRO A 225 8.89 -16.04 1.72
CA PRO A 225 8.24 -15.13 0.79
C PRO A 225 6.73 -15.01 1.05
N VAL A 226 6.27 -13.77 1.20
CA VAL A 226 4.86 -13.42 1.43
C VAL A 226 4.34 -12.59 0.26
N VAL A 227 3.07 -12.77 -0.04
CA VAL A 227 2.34 -12.08 -1.11
C VAL A 227 0.93 -11.73 -0.63
N ALA A 228 0.43 -10.57 -1.03
CA ALA A 228 -0.95 -10.16 -0.74
C ALA A 228 -1.83 -10.39 -1.97
N ILE A 229 -2.94 -11.09 -1.79
CA ILE A 229 -3.93 -11.41 -2.83
C ILE A 229 -5.28 -10.90 -2.32
N ARG A 230 -5.88 -9.92 -3.02
CA ARG A 230 -7.19 -9.33 -2.67
C ARG A 230 -7.35 -8.87 -1.20
N GLY A 231 -6.24 -8.46 -0.57
CA GLY A 231 -6.22 -8.02 0.84
C GLY A 231 -5.83 -9.13 1.83
N GLU A 232 -5.92 -10.39 1.41
CA GLU A 232 -5.48 -11.53 2.21
C GLU A 232 -3.98 -11.78 2.01
N ILE A 233 -3.32 -12.30 3.05
CA ILE A 233 -1.87 -12.48 3.05
C ILE A 233 -1.53 -13.96 3.00
N TYR A 234 -0.73 -14.34 2.00
CA TYR A 234 -0.29 -15.70 1.77
C TYR A 234 1.23 -15.79 1.88
N ALA A 235 1.70 -16.85 2.50
CA ALA A 235 3.10 -17.22 2.57
C ALA A 235 3.31 -18.52 1.79
N VAL A 236 4.39 -18.58 1.01
CA VAL A 236 4.84 -19.81 0.35
C VAL A 236 6.14 -20.22 0.99
N GLU A 237 6.06 -21.19 1.88
CA GLU A 237 7.22 -21.77 2.56
C GLU A 237 7.73 -22.97 1.80
N VAL A 238 9.06 -23.06 1.64
CA VAL A 238 9.72 -24.19 1.01
C VAL A 238 10.48 -24.96 2.08
N GLN A 239 9.94 -26.10 2.48
CA GLN A 239 10.60 -27.02 3.39
C GLN A 239 11.55 -27.92 2.61
N THR A 240 12.71 -28.23 3.18
CA THR A 240 13.80 -28.99 2.53
C THR A 240 13.86 -30.46 2.97
N SER A 241 13.17 -30.83 4.04
CA SER A 241 13.16 -32.19 4.59
C SER A 241 11.88 -32.43 5.39
N PRO A 242 10.87 -33.13 4.84
CA PRO A 242 10.76 -33.52 3.42
C PRO A 242 10.65 -32.29 2.50
N GLU A 243 11.01 -32.43 1.22
CA GLU A 243 10.85 -31.36 0.23
C GLU A 243 9.36 -31.11 -0.01
N GLN A 244 8.84 -29.97 0.44
CA GLN A 244 7.45 -29.59 0.21
C GLN A 244 7.28 -28.07 0.21
N THR A 245 6.30 -27.62 -0.57
CA THR A 245 5.73 -26.29 -0.49
C THR A 245 4.61 -26.30 0.53
N ILE A 246 4.62 -25.34 1.44
CA ILE A 246 3.53 -25.10 2.37
C ILE A 246 2.97 -23.73 2.04
N VAL A 247 1.72 -23.72 1.57
CA VAL A 247 0.96 -22.48 1.38
C VAL A 247 0.24 -22.19 2.70
N LYS A 248 0.62 -21.09 3.33
CA LYS A 248 0.00 -20.59 4.56
C LYS A 248 -0.81 -19.34 4.25
N LYS A 249 -1.97 -19.22 4.87
CA LYS A 249 -2.78 -18.00 4.88
C LYS A 249 -2.71 -17.38 6.25
N TYR A 250 -2.50 -16.08 6.30
CA TYR A 250 -2.52 -15.36 7.56
C TYR A 250 -3.95 -15.09 7.98
N ASN A 251 -4.35 -15.63 9.12
CA ASN A 251 -5.61 -15.28 9.73
C ASN A 251 -5.42 -14.01 10.55
N VAL A 252 -6.01 -12.91 10.07
CA VAL A 252 -5.92 -11.59 10.72
C VAL A 252 -6.63 -11.60 12.08
N GLU A 253 -7.69 -12.40 12.22
CA GLU A 253 -8.52 -12.46 13.43
C GLU A 253 -7.80 -13.05 14.62
N SER A 254 -7.23 -14.22 14.39
CA SER A 254 -6.52 -15.00 15.40
C SER A 254 -5.02 -14.64 15.43
N CYS A 255 -4.57 -13.78 14.51
CA CYS A 255 -3.18 -13.35 14.34
C CYS A 255 -2.19 -14.52 14.14
N ILE A 256 -2.65 -15.65 13.60
CA ILE A 256 -1.85 -16.85 13.36
C ILE A 256 -1.81 -17.22 11.89
N TRP A 257 -0.76 -17.95 11.51
CA TRP A 257 -0.65 -18.56 10.20
C TRP A 257 -1.36 -19.91 10.18
N GLU A 258 -2.28 -20.08 9.23
CA GLU A 258 -2.99 -21.32 8.99
C GLU A 258 -2.42 -21.99 7.73
N THR A 259 -2.07 -23.27 7.82
CA THR A 259 -1.65 -24.03 6.66
C THR A 259 -2.88 -24.38 5.81
N LEU A 260 -2.92 -23.88 4.58
CA LEU A 260 -3.96 -24.24 3.62
C LEU A 260 -3.64 -25.55 2.92
N LEU A 261 -2.40 -25.69 2.45
CA LEU A 261 -1.98 -26.85 1.68
C LEU A 261 -0.48 -27.11 1.87
N SER A 262 -0.13 -28.39 1.95
CA SER A 262 1.25 -28.88 1.82
C SER A 262 1.33 -29.78 0.59
N CYS A 263 2.22 -29.48 -0.35
CA CYS A 263 2.30 -30.13 -1.66
C CYS A 263 3.75 -30.23 -2.15
N LEU A 264 4.05 -31.12 -3.10
CA LEU A 264 5.37 -31.17 -3.74
C LEU A 264 5.49 -30.11 -4.86
N GLU A 265 4.36 -29.72 -5.42
CA GLU A 265 4.17 -28.69 -6.43
C GLU A 265 4.61 -27.33 -5.90
N GLY A 266 5.20 -26.49 -6.75
CA GLY A 266 5.69 -25.17 -6.34
C GLY A 266 6.96 -25.15 -5.49
N CYS A 267 7.57 -26.31 -5.17
CA CYS A 267 8.64 -26.41 -4.16
C CYS A 267 9.97 -25.88 -4.73
N ARG A 268 10.13 -24.55 -4.72
CA ARG A 268 11.27 -23.86 -5.32
C ARG A 268 11.72 -22.67 -4.48
N LYS A 269 12.99 -22.73 -4.05
CA LYS A 269 13.68 -21.61 -3.42
C LYS A 269 13.88 -20.50 -4.45
N GLU A 270 13.93 -19.25 -4.00
CA GLU A 270 14.24 -18.08 -4.85
C GLU A 270 13.24 -17.89 -6.02
N ALA A 271 12.06 -18.50 -5.97
CA ALA A 271 11.03 -18.33 -6.98
C ALA A 271 10.45 -16.90 -6.94
N CYS A 272 10.08 -16.39 -8.11
CA CYS A 272 9.32 -15.16 -8.23
C CYS A 272 7.84 -15.45 -7.92
N LEU A 273 7.29 -14.74 -6.93
CA LEU A 273 5.88 -14.85 -6.56
C LEU A 273 5.13 -13.62 -7.08
N VAL A 274 4.07 -13.85 -7.85
CA VAL A 274 3.21 -12.78 -8.37
C VAL A 274 1.74 -13.11 -8.07
N ALA A 275 1.03 -12.15 -7.50
CA ALA A 275 -0.42 -12.22 -7.32
C ALA A 275 -1.14 -11.65 -8.54
N ALA A 276 -2.10 -12.39 -9.10
CA ALA A 276 -3.01 -11.87 -10.11
C ALA A 276 -4.40 -12.49 -9.96
N GLY A 277 -5.44 -11.67 -9.85
CA GLY A 277 -6.81 -12.15 -9.66
C GLY A 277 -6.97 -12.93 -8.34
N SER A 278 -7.37 -14.19 -8.43
CA SER A 278 -7.46 -15.17 -7.31
C SER A 278 -6.33 -16.21 -7.36
N HIS A 279 -5.26 -15.94 -8.10
CA HIS A 279 -4.19 -16.89 -8.32
C HIS A 279 -2.84 -16.36 -7.81
N LEU A 280 -2.06 -17.27 -7.26
CA LEU A 280 -0.67 -17.07 -6.93
C LEU A 280 0.23 -17.76 -7.95
N TYR A 281 1.05 -17.01 -8.66
CA TYR A 281 1.99 -17.53 -9.65
C TYR A 281 3.36 -17.74 -9.02
N VAL A 282 3.93 -18.93 -9.21
CA VAL A 282 5.26 -19.33 -8.75
C VAL A 282 6.15 -19.61 -9.95
N LEU A 283 7.05 -18.66 -10.22
CA LEU A 283 7.76 -18.54 -11.49
C LEU A 283 9.26 -18.73 -11.26
N GLY A 284 9.82 -19.75 -11.91
CA GLY A 284 11.24 -20.10 -11.79
C GLY A 284 11.64 -20.52 -10.37
N GLY A 285 12.85 -20.16 -9.96
CA GLY A 285 13.49 -20.57 -8.72
C GLY A 285 14.38 -21.81 -8.92
N SER A 286 14.74 -22.47 -7.82
CA SER A 286 15.52 -23.71 -7.82
C SER A 286 14.88 -24.74 -6.88
N PRO A 287 14.70 -26.01 -7.30
CA PRO A 287 14.25 -27.09 -6.40
C PRO A 287 15.17 -27.21 -5.17
N PRO A 288 14.72 -27.66 -3.99
CA PRO A 288 15.60 -27.82 -2.84
C PRO A 288 16.74 -28.83 -3.08
N SER A 289 16.46 -29.86 -3.88
CA SER A 289 17.36 -30.95 -4.27
C SER A 289 18.40 -30.56 -5.32
N SER A 290 18.22 -29.42 -6.00
CA SER A 290 19.12 -28.98 -7.07
C SER A 290 19.50 -27.52 -6.88
N SER A 291 20.77 -27.20 -7.14
CA SER A 291 21.20 -25.80 -7.18
C SER A 291 20.88 -25.11 -8.50
N GLN A 292 20.35 -25.81 -9.50
CA GLN A 292 20.03 -25.22 -10.82
C GLN A 292 18.72 -24.44 -10.80
N ASN A 293 18.70 -23.34 -11.55
CA ASN A 293 17.46 -22.61 -11.78
C ASN A 293 16.62 -23.34 -12.83
N VAL A 294 15.31 -23.08 -12.81
CA VAL A 294 14.38 -23.66 -13.78
C VAL A 294 13.53 -22.58 -14.41
N ALA A 295 13.01 -22.86 -15.61
CA ALA A 295 12.00 -22.03 -16.28
C ALA A 295 10.56 -22.39 -15.85
N LYS A 296 10.41 -23.36 -14.94
CA LYS A 296 9.13 -23.93 -14.54
C LYS A 296 8.18 -22.87 -13.97
N ALA A 297 6.93 -22.89 -14.42
CA ALA A 297 5.89 -21.99 -13.96
C ALA A 297 4.62 -22.75 -13.53
N GLU A 298 4.10 -22.41 -12.36
CA GLU A 298 2.88 -22.99 -11.80
C GLU A 298 2.04 -21.88 -11.16
N ARG A 299 0.72 -22.07 -11.10
CA ARG A 299 -0.17 -21.19 -10.36
C ARG A 299 -0.98 -21.96 -9.33
N PHE A 300 -1.31 -21.30 -8.23
CA PHE A 300 -2.16 -21.82 -7.17
C PHE A 300 -3.45 -21.02 -7.13
N ASP A 301 -4.59 -21.70 -7.32
CA ASP A 301 -5.91 -21.11 -7.15
C ASP A 301 -6.24 -21.03 -5.66
N THR A 302 -6.43 -19.82 -5.14
CA THR A 302 -6.69 -19.59 -3.70
C THR A 302 -8.14 -19.87 -3.29
N VAL A 303 -9.05 -20.03 -4.26
CA VAL A 303 -10.46 -20.39 -4.03
C VAL A 303 -10.59 -21.91 -3.96
N GLU A 304 -10.04 -22.60 -4.96
CA GLU A 304 -10.11 -24.05 -5.06
C GLU A 304 -9.02 -24.78 -4.25
N ASN A 305 -8.01 -24.05 -3.78
CA ASN A 305 -6.81 -24.57 -3.11
C ASN A 305 -6.08 -25.65 -3.92
N LYS A 306 -5.92 -25.41 -5.22
CA LYS A 306 -5.31 -26.36 -6.17
C LYS A 306 -4.15 -25.73 -6.93
N TRP A 307 -3.14 -26.56 -7.20
CA TRP A 307 -2.04 -26.21 -8.08
C TRP A 307 -2.37 -26.57 -9.53
N GLU A 308 -1.98 -25.68 -10.43
CA GLU A 308 -2.13 -25.84 -11.86
C GLU A 308 -0.80 -25.55 -12.56
N LYS A 309 -0.48 -26.38 -13.55
CA LYS A 309 0.66 -26.13 -14.43
C LYS A 309 0.25 -25.12 -15.49
N ILE A 310 1.13 -24.16 -15.75
CA ILE A 310 1.02 -23.21 -16.86
C ILE A 310 2.20 -23.42 -17.80
N ALA A 311 2.24 -22.72 -18.93
CA ALA A 311 3.38 -22.76 -19.82
C ALA A 311 4.66 -22.33 -19.08
N ASP A 312 5.76 -23.02 -19.32
CA ASP A 312 7.06 -22.66 -18.76
C ASP A 312 7.60 -21.38 -19.41
N MET A 313 8.38 -20.61 -18.63
CA MET A 313 9.04 -19.39 -19.11
C MET A 313 10.04 -19.71 -20.23
N ARG A 314 10.46 -18.69 -21.01
CA ARG A 314 11.48 -18.89 -22.05
C ARG A 314 12.88 -19.05 -21.47
N GLU A 315 13.13 -18.45 -20.31
CA GLU A 315 14.44 -18.47 -19.65
C GLU A 315 14.31 -18.97 -18.20
N GLU A 316 15.31 -19.72 -17.74
CA GLU A 316 15.40 -20.08 -16.33
C GLU A 316 15.81 -18.88 -15.47
N ARG A 317 15.14 -18.72 -14.32
CA ARG A 317 15.37 -17.55 -13.47
C ARG A 317 15.32 -17.92 -12.00
N GLY A 318 16.36 -17.60 -11.24
CA GLY A 318 16.31 -17.53 -9.76
C GLY A 318 16.33 -16.07 -9.30
N ASN A 319 15.66 -15.73 -8.19
CA ASN A 319 15.60 -14.36 -7.65
C ASN A 319 15.08 -13.32 -8.67
N ALA A 320 14.23 -13.74 -9.61
CA ALA A 320 13.52 -12.81 -10.48
C ALA A 320 12.41 -12.08 -9.71
N PHE A 321 11.92 -11.00 -10.30
CA PHE A 321 10.87 -10.17 -9.73
C PHE A 321 9.88 -9.80 -10.83
N GLY A 322 8.63 -9.61 -10.45
CA GLY A 322 7.54 -9.44 -11.40
C GLY A 322 6.31 -8.82 -10.79
N VAL A 323 5.39 -8.41 -11.66
CA VAL A 323 4.12 -7.80 -11.29
C VAL A 323 3.05 -8.14 -12.32
N ALA A 324 1.80 -8.21 -11.89
CA ALA A 324 0.65 -8.39 -12.76
C ALA A 324 0.02 -7.05 -13.14
N ILE A 325 -0.40 -6.92 -14.40
CA ILE A 325 -1.12 -5.78 -14.95
C ILE A 325 -2.00 -6.25 -16.12
N HIS A 326 -3.29 -5.87 -16.15
CA HIS A 326 -4.25 -6.15 -17.24
C HIS A 326 -4.18 -7.58 -17.83
N GLU A 327 -4.43 -8.61 -17.02
CA GLU A 327 -4.36 -10.03 -17.44
C GLU A 327 -2.99 -10.50 -17.97
N LYS A 328 -1.93 -9.73 -17.70
CA LYS A 328 -0.56 -10.07 -18.04
C LYS A 328 0.33 -10.08 -16.81
N ILE A 329 1.34 -10.93 -16.83
CA ILE A 329 2.36 -11.02 -15.78
C ILE A 329 3.72 -10.73 -16.38
N PHE A 330 4.35 -9.67 -15.90
CA PHE A 330 5.71 -9.31 -16.29
C PHE A 330 6.70 -9.90 -15.28
N VAL A 331 7.75 -10.53 -15.79
CA VAL A 331 8.86 -11.06 -14.99
C VAL A 331 10.16 -10.53 -15.59
N ALA A 332 11.05 -9.99 -14.76
CA ALA A 332 12.33 -9.48 -15.23
C ALA A 332 13.49 -9.90 -14.32
N GLY A 333 14.67 -9.88 -14.93
CA GLY A 333 15.93 -10.10 -14.25
C GLY A 333 16.03 -11.48 -13.61
N GLY A 334 16.66 -11.52 -12.44
CA GLY A 334 17.05 -12.75 -11.75
C GLY A 334 18.45 -13.21 -12.16
N SER A 335 18.79 -14.44 -11.82
CA SER A 335 20.08 -15.05 -12.11
C SER A 335 19.90 -16.38 -12.82
N HIS A 336 20.87 -16.69 -13.68
CA HIS A 336 21.04 -17.99 -14.31
C HIS A 336 22.29 -18.63 -13.69
N ARG A 337 22.08 -19.61 -12.80
CA ARG A 337 23.17 -20.18 -12.01
C ARG A 337 24.23 -20.91 -12.82
N GLU A 338 23.84 -21.62 -13.89
CA GLU A 338 24.79 -22.32 -14.76
C GLU A 338 25.73 -21.34 -15.48
N LYS A 339 25.17 -20.27 -16.07
CA LYS A 339 25.94 -19.22 -16.76
C LYS A 339 26.66 -18.26 -15.80
N LYS A 340 26.37 -18.35 -14.49
CA LYS A 340 26.84 -17.42 -13.45
C LYS A 340 26.59 -15.96 -13.82
N SER A 341 25.44 -15.68 -14.44
CA SER A 341 25.07 -14.35 -14.91
C SER A 341 23.79 -13.85 -14.24
N VAL A 342 23.71 -12.54 -14.04
CA VAL A 342 22.47 -11.83 -13.72
C VAL A 342 21.81 -11.44 -15.04
N LEU A 343 20.49 -11.56 -15.08
CA LEU A 343 19.72 -11.34 -16.30
C LEU A 343 19.22 -9.90 -16.36
N GLN A 344 19.14 -9.37 -17.59
CA GLN A 344 18.45 -8.12 -17.92
C GLN A 344 17.16 -8.37 -18.71
N THR A 345 16.97 -9.59 -19.22
CA THR A 345 15.80 -9.99 -20.00
C THR A 345 14.51 -9.84 -19.20
N CYS A 346 13.44 -9.49 -19.90
CA CYS A 346 12.08 -9.42 -19.36
C CYS A 346 11.13 -10.21 -20.25
N GLU A 347 10.19 -10.90 -19.62
CA GLU A 347 9.18 -11.71 -20.28
C GLU A 347 7.80 -11.30 -19.79
N VAL A 348 6.82 -11.46 -20.67
CA VAL A 348 5.41 -11.27 -20.34
C VAL A 348 4.64 -12.55 -20.62
N TYR A 349 3.87 -12.97 -19.63
CA TYR A 349 2.92 -14.06 -19.72
C TYR A 349 1.53 -13.49 -19.95
N ASP A 350 0.86 -13.98 -20.99
CA ASP A 350 -0.54 -13.69 -21.24
C ASP A 350 -1.42 -14.76 -20.58
N ILE A 351 -2.21 -14.37 -19.59
CA ILE A 351 -3.04 -15.31 -18.81
C ILE A 351 -4.10 -15.97 -19.70
N SER A 352 -4.59 -15.26 -20.72
CA SER A 352 -5.68 -15.72 -21.58
C SER A 352 -5.23 -16.78 -22.58
N THR A 353 -4.01 -16.65 -23.12
CA THR A 353 -3.46 -17.59 -24.10
C THR A 353 -2.57 -18.66 -23.47
N ASN A 354 -2.17 -18.49 -22.21
CA ASN A 354 -1.19 -19.35 -21.54
C ASN A 354 0.15 -19.40 -22.30
N GLU A 355 0.65 -18.25 -22.75
CA GLU A 355 1.88 -18.13 -23.51
C GLU A 355 2.85 -17.10 -22.93
N TRP A 356 4.15 -17.40 -23.04
CA TRP A 356 5.24 -16.48 -22.71
C TRP A 356 5.84 -15.85 -23.96
N SER A 357 6.08 -14.55 -23.89
CA SER A 357 6.79 -13.78 -24.91
C SER A 357 7.88 -12.91 -24.30
N LEU A 358 8.99 -12.72 -25.01
CA LEU A 358 10.03 -11.78 -24.61
C LEU A 358 9.56 -10.35 -24.89
N THR A 359 9.92 -9.43 -24.01
CA THR A 359 9.71 -7.99 -24.18
C THR A 359 11.04 -7.24 -24.05
N GLY A 360 11.01 -5.91 -24.03
CA GLY A 360 12.20 -5.07 -23.85
C GLY A 360 13.00 -5.49 -22.62
N SER A 361 14.32 -5.58 -22.76
CA SER A 361 15.24 -5.86 -21.66
C SER A 361 15.49 -4.63 -20.79
N LEU A 362 15.71 -4.84 -19.50
CA LEU A 362 16.22 -3.84 -18.56
C LEU A 362 17.54 -3.25 -19.06
N ILE A 363 17.82 -2.01 -18.68
CA ILE A 363 19.09 -1.33 -18.91
C ILE A 363 20.19 -1.97 -18.06
N VAL A 364 19.85 -2.35 -16.83
CA VAL A 364 20.79 -2.98 -15.89
C VAL A 364 20.29 -4.38 -15.52
N SER A 365 21.18 -5.36 -15.71
CA SER A 365 21.00 -6.71 -15.19
C SER A 365 20.87 -6.67 -13.67
N ARG A 366 19.79 -7.24 -13.12
CA ARG A 366 19.59 -7.24 -11.67
C ARG A 366 18.86 -8.48 -11.17
N LYS A 367 19.19 -8.93 -9.96
CA LYS A 367 18.51 -9.99 -9.21
C LYS A 367 17.99 -9.46 -7.87
N GLY A 368 16.91 -10.04 -7.35
CA GLY A 368 16.32 -9.62 -6.08
C GLY A 368 15.77 -8.19 -6.07
N GLY A 369 15.46 -7.63 -7.25
CA GLY A 369 14.82 -6.33 -7.39
C GLY A 369 13.33 -6.35 -7.07
N SER A 370 12.66 -5.24 -7.33
CA SER A 370 11.21 -5.12 -7.21
C SER A 370 10.63 -4.48 -8.47
N MET A 371 9.61 -5.10 -9.05
CA MET A 371 8.80 -4.50 -10.12
C MET A 371 7.47 -4.06 -9.53
N VAL A 372 7.05 -2.84 -9.84
CA VAL A 372 5.84 -2.23 -9.30
C VAL A 372 5.01 -1.63 -10.42
N CYS A 373 3.69 -1.73 -10.29
CA CYS A 373 2.73 -1.09 -11.19
C CYS A 373 2.09 0.11 -10.47
N LEU A 374 2.28 1.31 -11.02
CA LEU A 374 1.69 2.54 -10.50
C LEU A 374 0.99 3.27 -11.65
N ASN A 375 -0.33 3.48 -11.54
CA ASN A 375 -1.15 4.12 -12.58
C ASN A 375 -0.91 3.48 -13.96
N GLU A 376 -0.99 2.15 -14.02
CA GLU A 376 -0.80 1.33 -15.23
C GLU A 376 0.61 1.41 -15.85
N LYS A 377 1.56 2.00 -15.13
CA LYS A 377 2.95 2.14 -15.56
C LYS A 377 3.86 1.23 -14.75
N LEU A 378 4.75 0.53 -15.43
CA LEU A 378 5.69 -0.41 -14.81
C LEU A 378 7.00 0.31 -14.46
N PHE A 379 7.47 0.05 -13.24
CA PHE A 379 8.75 0.54 -12.76
C PHE A 379 9.53 -0.61 -12.12
N VAL A 380 10.84 -0.59 -12.29
CA VAL A 380 11.77 -1.53 -11.65
C VAL A 380 12.73 -0.74 -10.77
N LEU A 381 12.93 -1.20 -9.54
CA LEU A 381 13.87 -0.59 -8.61
C LEU A 381 14.56 -1.63 -7.73
N GLY A 382 15.73 -1.25 -7.20
CA GLY A 382 16.44 -2.07 -6.25
C GLY A 382 17.12 -3.30 -6.87
N GLY A 383 17.45 -4.25 -6.00
CA GLY A 383 18.18 -5.46 -6.36
C GLY A 383 19.70 -5.28 -6.42
N LYS A 384 20.39 -6.31 -6.90
CA LYS A 384 21.85 -6.34 -7.06
C LYS A 384 22.23 -6.63 -8.50
N ASP A 385 23.27 -5.98 -9.00
CA ASP A 385 23.81 -6.19 -10.33
C ASP A 385 24.68 -7.45 -10.45
N ASP A 386 25.32 -7.64 -11.61
CA ASP A 386 26.29 -8.72 -11.87
C ASP A 386 27.51 -8.69 -10.93
N ARG A 387 27.89 -7.52 -10.44
CA ARG A 387 29.00 -7.32 -9.49
C ARG A 387 28.55 -7.49 -8.05
N ASN A 388 27.27 -7.81 -7.83
CA ASN A 388 26.63 -7.93 -6.55
C ASN A 388 26.57 -6.60 -5.76
N GLU A 389 26.63 -5.48 -6.47
CA GLU A 389 26.46 -4.12 -5.94
C GLU A 389 24.98 -3.72 -5.97
N ALA A 390 24.56 -2.90 -5.01
CA ALA A 390 23.16 -2.51 -4.85
C ALA A 390 22.71 -1.51 -5.93
N GLU A 391 21.66 -1.87 -6.68
CA GLU A 391 21.17 -1.02 -7.75
C GLU A 391 20.16 0.03 -7.29
N ARG A 392 20.56 1.28 -7.50
CA ARG A 392 19.79 2.47 -7.11
C ARG A 392 18.98 3.07 -8.27
N MET A 393 19.24 2.62 -9.50
CA MET A 393 18.53 3.13 -10.68
C MET A 393 17.10 2.58 -10.74
N ILE A 394 16.15 3.49 -10.88
CA ILE A 394 14.77 3.18 -11.23
C ILE A 394 14.61 3.23 -12.74
N GLU A 395 14.11 2.14 -13.29
CA GLU A 395 13.77 2.00 -14.71
C GLU A 395 12.26 2.07 -14.89
N PHE A 396 11.82 2.64 -16.01
CA PHE A 396 10.43 2.76 -16.42
C PHE A 396 10.23 2.06 -17.75
N PHE A 397 9.18 1.23 -17.86
CA PHE A 397 8.85 0.57 -19.12
C PHE A 397 7.98 1.49 -19.98
N ASP A 398 8.49 1.80 -21.17
CA ASP A 398 7.72 2.48 -22.21
C ASP A 398 6.95 1.43 -23.04
N PRO A 399 5.62 1.38 -22.94
CA PRO A 399 4.81 0.40 -23.66
C PRO A 399 4.71 0.68 -25.17
N GLU A 400 4.95 1.92 -25.62
CA GLU A 400 4.87 2.27 -27.06
C GLU A 400 6.13 1.77 -27.78
N GLU A 401 7.29 1.98 -27.16
CA GLU A 401 8.59 1.57 -27.68
C GLU A 401 8.99 0.14 -27.30
N CYS A 402 8.24 -0.49 -26.39
CA CYS A 402 8.56 -1.77 -25.75
C CYS A 402 9.99 -1.80 -25.18
N LYS A 403 10.42 -0.73 -24.50
CA LYS A 403 11.78 -0.56 -23.97
C LYS A 403 11.80 -0.03 -22.56
N TRP A 404 12.83 -0.39 -21.80
CA TRP A 404 13.09 0.19 -20.49
C TRP A 404 13.96 1.44 -20.62
N THR A 405 13.57 2.50 -19.91
CA THR A 405 14.27 3.79 -19.88
C THR A 405 14.63 4.16 -18.45
N ARG A 406 15.74 4.87 -18.27
CA ARG A 406 16.16 5.37 -16.96
C ARG A 406 15.20 6.47 -16.51
N LYS A 407 14.56 6.29 -15.34
CA LYS A 407 13.65 7.29 -14.79
C LYS A 407 14.29 8.19 -13.74
N THR A 408 14.93 7.61 -12.73
CA THR A 408 15.56 8.34 -11.62
C THR A 408 16.53 7.43 -10.86
N THR A 409 17.23 7.98 -9.86
CA THR A 409 18.06 7.20 -8.91
C THR A 409 17.59 7.43 -7.47
N ILE A 410 17.57 6.39 -6.64
CA ILE A 410 17.24 6.48 -5.20
C ILE A 410 18.30 7.36 -4.51
N PRO A 411 17.92 8.46 -3.83
CA PRO A 411 18.85 9.51 -3.41
C PRO A 411 19.58 9.23 -2.07
N VAL A 412 19.85 7.97 -1.75
CA VAL A 412 20.47 7.59 -0.45
C VAL A 412 21.86 8.19 -0.27
N GLU A 413 22.65 8.36 -1.34
CA GLU A 413 24.02 8.88 -1.27
C GLU A 413 24.09 10.34 -0.78
N LYS A 414 23.01 11.10 -0.94
CA LYS A 414 22.91 12.48 -0.44
C LYS A 414 22.85 12.53 1.09
N ILE A 415 22.46 11.42 1.71
CA ILE A 415 22.28 11.29 3.16
C ILE A 415 23.40 10.42 3.75
N SER A 416 23.76 9.33 3.08
CA SER A 416 24.75 8.35 3.54
C SER A 416 25.68 7.98 2.37
N ARG A 417 26.84 8.64 2.32
CA ARG A 417 27.87 8.36 1.31
C ARG A 417 28.42 6.95 1.46
N GLY A 418 28.52 6.21 0.36
CA GLY A 418 29.02 4.84 0.36
C GLY A 418 28.06 3.81 0.95
N ASN A 419 26.78 4.16 1.12
CA ASN A 419 25.74 3.22 1.55
C ASN A 419 25.69 2.01 0.60
N LYS A 420 25.70 0.79 1.13
CA LYS A 420 25.66 -0.45 0.32
C LYS A 420 24.36 -1.23 0.48
N ASP A 421 23.33 -0.59 1.06
CA ASP A 421 22.08 -1.26 1.33
C ASP A 421 21.35 -1.53 0.02
N THR A 422 20.81 -2.75 -0.09
CA THR A 422 19.92 -3.10 -1.20
C THR A 422 18.53 -2.56 -0.92
N PHE A 423 17.92 -1.96 -1.93
CA PHE A 423 16.57 -1.44 -1.83
C PHE A 423 15.56 -2.44 -2.39
N THR A 424 14.38 -2.45 -1.80
CA THR A 424 13.16 -3.08 -2.33
C THR A 424 12.05 -2.03 -2.32
N GLY A 425 11.00 -2.23 -3.12
CA GLY A 425 9.93 -1.27 -3.16
C GLY A 425 8.57 -1.82 -3.52
N CYS A 426 7.58 -0.99 -3.26
CA CYS A 426 6.16 -1.26 -3.48
C CYS A 426 5.43 0.05 -3.75
N VAL A 427 4.20 -0.02 -4.25
CA VAL A 427 3.33 1.14 -4.32
C VAL A 427 2.60 1.35 -3.00
N LEU A 428 2.57 2.58 -2.51
CA LEU A 428 1.83 2.97 -1.32
C LEU A 428 1.03 4.25 -1.58
N LYS A 429 -0.22 4.26 -1.14
CA LYS A 429 -1.02 5.49 -1.03
C LYS A 429 -0.59 6.28 0.19
N LEU A 430 -0.21 7.53 -0.02
CA LEU A 430 0.24 8.45 1.03
C LEU A 430 -0.73 9.64 1.12
N PRO A 431 -1.17 10.04 2.32
CA PRO A 431 -2.02 11.23 2.47
C PRO A 431 -1.27 12.49 2.03
N LYS A 432 -1.96 13.38 1.30
CA LYS A 432 -1.40 14.66 0.85
C LYS A 432 -0.83 15.49 2.00
N GLY A 433 -1.52 15.54 3.15
CA GLY A 433 -1.08 16.27 4.34
C GLY A 433 0.23 15.76 4.95
N VAL A 434 0.57 14.48 4.75
CA VAL A 434 1.89 13.94 5.11
C VAL A 434 2.90 14.38 4.07
N LEU A 435 2.61 14.14 2.78
CA LEU A 435 3.51 14.47 1.68
C LEU A 435 3.93 15.93 1.67
N ASP A 436 3.03 16.87 1.94
CA ASP A 436 3.31 18.31 1.91
C ASP A 436 4.28 18.76 3.02
N LYS A 437 4.34 18.02 4.13
CA LYS A 437 5.29 18.28 5.23
C LYS A 437 6.70 17.72 4.96
N LEU A 438 6.82 16.79 4.02
CA LEU A 438 8.10 16.13 3.74
C LEU A 438 8.96 16.98 2.81
N GLN A 439 10.25 17.03 3.14
CA GLN A 439 11.26 17.71 2.33
C GLN A 439 11.51 16.94 1.03
N VAL A 440 11.63 17.70 -0.06
CA VAL A 440 12.06 17.18 -1.35
C VAL A 440 13.57 16.94 -1.29
N ILE A 441 14.01 15.76 -1.70
CA ILE A 441 15.42 15.42 -1.84
C ILE A 441 15.79 15.60 -3.32
N GLY A 442 16.26 16.80 -3.65
CA GLY A 442 16.67 17.25 -4.98
C GLY A 442 18.13 17.00 -5.27
#